data_AF-A0A9X3SB82-F1
#
_entry.id   AF-A0A9X3SB82-F1
#
_cell.length_a   1.000
_cell.length_b   1.000
_cell.length_c   1.000
_cell.angle_alpha   90.00
_cell.angle_beta   90.00
_cell.angle_gamma   90.00
#
_symmetry.space_group_name_H-M   'P 1'
#
loop_
_entity.id
_entity.type
_entity.pdbx_description
1 polymer ?
#
loop_
_entity_poly.entity_id
_entity_poly.type
_entity_poly.pdbx_seq_one_letter_code
_entity_poly.pdbx_strand_id
1 'polypeptide(L)' 'MISPRVDRLLEHVDSPYASVIVAAKRARQINSYYHNLGEGTFEEFPPPMVDTASKNYLTIALEEVATGKVAYRYR' A
#
# COMPACT_ATOMS: atom_id res chain seq x y z
N MET A 1 -5.05 11.41 15.23
CA MET A 1 -3.57 11.22 15.17
C MET A 1 -3.25 10.65 13.79
N ILE A 2 -2.31 11.25 13.05
CA ILE A 2 -1.94 10.78 11.70
C ILE A 2 -1.07 9.54 11.87
N SER A 3 -1.53 8.40 11.35
CA SER A 3 -0.81 7.13 11.35
C SER A 3 -0.89 6.51 9.95
N PRO A 4 0.24 6.08 9.36
CA PRO A 4 1.61 6.19 9.85
C PRO A 4 2.18 7.62 9.80
N ARG A 5 3.25 7.89 10.57
CA ARG A 5 3.96 9.19 10.52
C ARG A 5 4.65 9.36 9.16
N VAL A 6 4.62 10.57 8.62
CA VAL A 6 5.23 10.89 7.33
C VAL A 6 6.73 10.58 7.30
N ASP A 7 7.45 10.84 8.40
CA ASP A 7 8.87 10.55 8.54
C ASP A 7 9.21 9.08 8.19
N ARG A 8 8.34 8.14 8.60
CA ARG A 8 8.49 6.70 8.32
C ARG A 8 8.24 6.34 6.87
N LEU A 9 7.37 7.08 6.19
CA LEU A 9 7.15 6.88 4.76
C LEU A 9 8.39 7.32 3.98
N LEU A 10 8.98 8.45 4.36
CA LEU A 10 10.15 9.04 3.71
C LEU A 10 11.44 8.23 3.92
N GLU A 11 11.49 7.34 4.92
CA GLU A 11 12.58 6.36 5.08
C GLU A 11 12.61 5.32 3.93
N HIS A 12 11.48 5.13 3.24
CA HIS A 12 11.30 4.07 2.23
C HIS A 12 10.93 4.58 0.83
N VAL A 13 10.85 5.89 0.63
CA VAL A 13 10.54 6.53 -0.65
C VAL A 13 11.39 7.78 -0.88
N ASP A 14 11.77 8.03 -2.13
CA ASP A 14 12.74 9.07 -2.49
C ASP A 14 12.20 10.49 -2.30
N SER A 15 10.87 10.67 -2.33
CA SER A 15 10.25 11.99 -2.17
C SER A 15 8.82 11.90 -1.62
N PRO A 16 8.29 13.00 -1.04
CA PRO A 16 6.89 13.08 -0.64
C PRO A 16 5.90 12.84 -1.79
N TYR A 17 6.27 13.20 -3.02
CA TYR A 17 5.44 12.95 -4.19
C TYR A 17 5.44 11.48 -4.59
N ALA A 18 6.61 10.82 -4.48
CA ALA A 18 6.71 9.38 -4.70
C ALA A 18 5.85 8.62 -3.70
N SER A 19 5.84 9.00 -2.42
CA SER A 19 5.01 8.35 -1.40
C SER A 19 3.52 8.36 -1.76
N VAL A 20 3.01 9.49 -2.28
CA VAL A 20 1.62 9.62 -2.71
C VAL A 20 1.32 8.67 -3.87
N ILE A 21 2.17 8.62 -4.89
CA ILE A 21 1.95 7.77 -6.07
C ILE A 21 2.06 6.29 -5.71
N VAL A 22 3.05 5.91 -4.91
CA VAL A 22 3.29 4.52 -4.49
C VAL A 22 2.13 4.03 -3.63
N ALA A 23 1.72 4.80 -2.62
CA ALA A 23 0.59 4.44 -1.76
C ALA A 23 -0.72 4.38 -2.55
N ALA A 24 -0.97 5.33 -3.47
CA ALA A 24 -2.19 5.33 -4.29
C ALA A 24 -2.26 4.13 -5.23
N LYS A 25 -1.15 3.77 -5.89
CA LYS A 25 -1.10 2.58 -6.75
C LYS A 25 -1.31 1.31 -5.94
N ARG A 26 -0.64 1.18 -4.80
CA ARG A 26 -0.77 -0.01 -3.96
C ARG A 26 -2.18 -0.16 -3.37
N ALA A 27 -2.82 0.94 -2.96
CA ALA A 27 -4.20 0.92 -2.50
C ALA A 27 -5.17 0.39 -3.57
N ARG A 28 -4.96 0.71 -4.84
CA ARG A 28 -5.75 0.15 -5.96
C ARG A 28 -5.53 -1.35 -6.12
N GLN A 29 -4.29 -1.83 -6.00
CA GLN A 29 -3.98 -3.27 -6.05
C GLN A 29 -4.67 -4.03 -4.91
N ILE A 30 -4.66 -3.48 -3.69
CA ILE A 30 -5.36 -4.07 -2.54
C ILE A 30 -6.87 -4.11 -2.78
N ASN A 31 -7.45 -3.03 -3.31
CA ASN A 31 -8.86 -3.00 -3.67
C ASN A 31 -9.22 -4.06 -4.72
N SER A 32 -8.44 -4.16 -5.80
CA SER A 32 -8.61 -5.18 -6.84
C SER A 32 -8.46 -6.60 -6.28
N TYR A 33 -7.50 -6.83 -5.37
CA TYR A 33 -7.36 -8.12 -4.69
C TYR A 33 -8.64 -8.53 -3.95
N TYR A 34 -9.22 -7.63 -3.14
CA TYR A 34 -10.45 -7.94 -2.41
C TYR A 34 -11.67 -8.10 -3.32
N HIS A 35 -11.71 -7.39 -4.44
CA HIS A 35 -12.75 -7.56 -5.45
C HIS A 35 -12.66 -8.94 -6.12
N ASN A 36 -11.47 -9.32 -6.59
CA ASN A 36 -11.20 -10.60 -7.24
C ASN A 36 -11.36 -11.79 -6.27
N LEU A 37 -11.07 -11.59 -4.97
CA LEU A 37 -11.31 -12.57 -3.91
C LEU A 37 -12.80 -13.00 -3.86
N GLY A 38 -13.72 -12.06 -4.13
CA GLY A 38 -15.15 -12.34 -4.23
C GLY A 38 -15.55 -13.10 -5.50
N GLU A 39 -14.78 -12.95 -6.58
CA GLU A 39 -15.02 -13.58 -7.88
C GLU A 39 -14.29 -14.94 -8.03
N GLY A 40 -13.46 -15.32 -7.06
CA GLY A 40 -12.71 -16.59 -7.06
C GLY A 40 -11.44 -16.59 -7.90
N THR A 41 -10.97 -15.42 -8.32
CA THR A 41 -9.71 -15.22 -9.06
C THR A 41 -8.66 -14.60 -8.13
N PHE A 42 -7.45 -15.17 -8.07
CA PHE A 42 -6.44 -14.79 -7.07
C PHE A 42 -5.10 -14.32 -7.68
N GLU A 43 -4.98 -14.26 -8.99
CA GLU A 43 -3.65 -14.23 -9.63
C GLU A 43 -3.10 -12.84 -9.94
N GLU A 44 -3.92 -11.78 -9.92
CA GLU A 44 -3.47 -10.47 -10.44
C GLU A 44 -2.67 -9.64 -9.43
N PHE A 45 -3.06 -9.64 -8.14
CA PHE A 45 -2.43 -8.79 -7.13
C PHE A 45 -2.20 -9.51 -5.80
N PRO A 46 -1.10 -9.23 -5.09
CA PRO A 46 -0.83 -9.85 -3.81
C PRO A 46 -1.71 -9.25 -2.69
N PRO A 47 -2.08 -10.05 -1.68
CA PRO A 47 -2.84 -9.58 -0.52
C PRO A 47 -2.10 -8.48 0.25
N PRO A 48 -2.78 -7.79 1.18
CA PRO A 48 -2.12 -6.98 2.20
C PRO A 48 -0.99 -7.75 2.91
N MET A 49 0.17 -7.12 2.99
CA MET A 49 1.40 -7.70 3.55
C MET A 49 1.64 -7.29 5.00
N VAL A 50 0.82 -6.38 5.54
CA VAL A 50 0.87 -5.92 6.93
C VAL A 50 -0.43 -6.30 7.63
N ASP A 51 -0.32 -6.68 8.90
CA ASP A 51 -1.47 -6.88 9.76
C ASP A 51 -1.89 -5.52 10.33
N THR A 52 -3.12 -5.11 10.04
CA THR A 52 -3.62 -3.77 10.34
C THR A 52 -5.06 -3.83 10.78
N ALA A 53 -5.39 -3.04 11.80
CA ALA A 53 -6.76 -2.91 12.28
C ALA A 53 -7.63 -2.06 11.33
N SER A 54 -7.03 -1.36 10.36
CA SER A 54 -7.73 -0.50 9.43
C SER A 54 -8.30 -1.29 8.24
N LYS A 55 -9.56 -1.01 7.89
CA LYS A 55 -10.20 -1.52 6.65
C LYS A 55 -9.99 -0.59 5.46
N ASN A 56 -9.39 0.59 5.66
CA ASN A 56 -9.16 1.55 4.59
C ASN A 56 -7.91 1.16 3.80
N TYR A 57 -8.08 0.79 2.53
CA TYR A 57 -6.99 0.33 1.65
C TYR A 57 -5.82 1.31 1.54
N LEU A 58 -6.07 2.62 1.62
CA LEU A 58 -5.01 3.61 1.61
C LEU A 58 -4.18 3.56 2.89
N THR A 59 -4.82 3.37 4.05
CA THR A 59 -4.11 3.19 5.33
C THR A 59 -3.24 1.95 5.29
N ILE A 60 -3.77 0.83 4.78
CA ILE A 60 -3.00 -0.42 4.61
C ILE A 60 -1.78 -0.16 3.72
N ALA A 61 -1.98 0.47 2.55
CA ALA A 61 -0.90 0.78 1.63
C ALA A 61 0.17 1.69 2.25
N LEU A 62 -0.24 2.69 3.04
CA LEU A 62 0.71 3.56 3.75
C LEU A 62 1.50 2.79 4.81
N GLU A 63 0.89 1.85 5.52
CA GLU A 63 1.59 1.01 6.49
C GLU A 63 2.55 0.02 5.83
N GLU A 64 2.22 -0.52 4.66
CA GLU A 64 3.14 -1.35 3.87
C GLU A 64 4.34 -0.53 3.36
N VAL A 65 4.12 0.71 2.93
CA VAL A 65 5.22 1.62 2.56
C VAL A 65 6.08 1.95 3.79
N ALA A 66 5.46 2.25 4.93
CA ALA A 66 6.16 2.55 6.18
C ALA A 66 6.95 1.36 6.77
N THR A 67 6.63 0.13 6.35
CA THR A 67 7.36 -1.09 6.74
C THR A 67 8.35 -1.57 5.67
N GLY A 68 8.51 -0.81 4.57
CA GLY A 68 9.43 -1.15 3.49
C GLY A 68 9.04 -2.39 2.69
N LYS A 69 7.76 -2.81 2.74
CA LYS A 69 7.27 -4.01 2.02
C LYS A 69 6.89 -3.73 0.56
N VAL A 70 6.90 -2.46 0.14
CA VAL A 70 6.58 -2.04 -1.22
C VAL A 70 7.83 -1.56 -1.93
N ALA A 71 8.18 -2.22 -3.04
CA ALA A 71 9.22 -1.76 -3.95
C ALA A 71 8.60 -1.05 -5.17
N TYR A 72 9.23 0.02 -5.63
CA TYR A 72 8.80 0.75 -6.83
C TYR A 72 10.01 1.14 -7.68
N ARG A 73 9.76 1.44 -8.95
CA ARG A 73 10.78 1.88 -9.91
C ARG A 73 10.21 2.96 -10.81
N TYR A 74 11.01 3.99 -11.10
CA TYR A 74 10.68 4.97 -12.13
C TYR A 74 10.82 4.34 -13.52
N ARG A 75 9.91 4.67 -14.42
CA ARG A 75 9.98 4.28 -15.83
C ARG A 75 10.72 5.34 -16.62
#